data_AF-A0A635ZGQ4-F1
#
_entry.id   AF-A0A635ZGQ4-F1
#
_cell.length_a   1.000
_cell.length_b   1.000
_cell.length_c   1.000
_cell.angle_alpha   90.00
_cell.angle_beta   90.00
_cell.angle_gamma   90.00
#
_symmetry.space_group_name_H-M   'P 1'
#
loop_
_entity.id
_entity.type
_entity.pdbx_description
1 polymer ?
#
loop_
_entity_poly.entity_id
_entity_poly.type
_entity_poly.pdbx_seq_one_letter_code
_entity_poly.pdbx_strand_id
1 'polypeptide(L)'
;RSFENNQQVIIRNPYSIRPWQHVLEPLSGYIVVAQRLYTEGAKFSEGWNFGPRDEDAKTVEFIVDKMVTLWGDDASWLLDGENHPHEAHYLKLDCSKANMQLGWHPRWGLTETLGRIVKWHKAWIRGEDMLICSKREISDYMSATTR
;
A
#
# COMPACT_ATOMS: atom_id res chain seq x y z
N ARG A 1 -10.57 -8.84 8.68
CA ARG A 1 -11.70 -9.57 9.28
C ARG A 1 -11.65 -9.66 10.80
N SER A 2 -10.51 -9.65 11.49
CA SER A 2 -10.54 -9.71 12.97
C SER A 2 -11.14 -8.43 13.58
N PHE A 3 -10.67 -7.24 13.18
CA PHE A 3 -11.18 -5.97 13.73
C PHE A 3 -12.69 -5.74 13.49
N GLU A 4 -13.23 -6.10 12.33
CA GLU A 4 -14.68 -5.99 12.06
C GLU A 4 -15.53 -6.94 12.92
N ASN A 5 -14.93 -8.01 13.45
CA ASN A 5 -15.58 -8.98 14.32
C ASN A 5 -15.20 -8.80 15.80
N ASN A 6 -14.56 -7.67 16.16
CA ASN A 6 -14.02 -7.41 17.50
C ASN A 6 -13.11 -8.54 18.02
N GLN A 7 -12.34 -9.14 17.12
CA GLN A 7 -11.35 -10.16 17.42
C GLN A 7 -9.94 -9.59 17.30
N GLN A 8 -9.04 -10.09 18.14
CA GLN A 8 -7.64 -9.74 18.05
C GLN A 8 -7.00 -10.33 16.81
N VAL A 9 -6.13 -9.58 16.14
CA VAL A 9 -5.31 -10.10 15.04
C VAL A 9 -4.13 -10.87 15.62
N ILE A 10 -3.90 -12.09 15.15
CA ILE A 10 -2.71 -12.87 15.54
C ILE A 10 -1.59 -12.57 14.54
N ILE A 11 -0.47 -12.04 15.03
CA ILE A 11 0.72 -11.74 14.24
C ILE A 11 1.78 -12.81 14.51
N ARG A 12 2.37 -13.32 13.42
CA ARG A 12 3.39 -14.37 13.47
C ARG A 12 4.80 -13.78 13.46
N ASN A 13 5.07 -12.90 12.50
CA ASN A 13 6.40 -12.29 12.35
C ASN A 13 6.30 -10.75 12.39
N PRO A 14 6.36 -10.13 13.58
CA PRO A 14 6.19 -8.68 13.75
C PRO A 14 7.33 -7.89 13.10
N TYR A 15 8.54 -8.44 13.08
CA TYR A 15 9.74 -7.77 12.56
C TYR A 15 9.93 -7.92 11.05
N SER A 16 9.05 -8.65 10.38
CA SER A 16 9.09 -8.79 8.92
C SER A 16 8.89 -7.43 8.25
N ILE A 17 9.86 -7.01 7.43
CA ILE A 17 9.79 -5.74 6.68
C ILE A 17 9.31 -6.04 5.26
N ARG A 18 8.37 -5.24 4.78
CA ARG A 18 7.85 -5.32 3.41
C ARG A 18 7.69 -3.93 2.79
N PRO A 19 7.88 -3.81 1.47
CA PRO A 19 7.62 -2.58 0.73
C PRO A 19 6.11 -2.45 0.45
N TRP A 20 5.33 -2.17 1.49
CA TRP A 20 3.88 -1.95 1.36
C TRP A 20 3.59 -0.70 0.53
N GLN A 21 2.62 -0.80 -0.38
CA GLN A 21 2.16 0.31 -1.22
C GLN A 21 0.66 0.21 -1.44
N HIS A 22 -0.03 1.34 -1.62
CA HIS A 22 -1.44 1.33 -1.98
C HIS A 22 -1.63 0.74 -3.39
N VAL A 23 -2.77 0.08 -3.64
CA VAL A 23 -3.03 -0.58 -4.94
C VAL A 23 -2.98 0.38 -6.13
N LEU A 24 -3.32 1.65 -5.92
CA LEU A 24 -3.29 2.67 -6.97
C LEU A 24 -1.87 3.11 -7.35
N GLU A 25 -0.85 2.83 -6.51
CA GLU A 25 0.54 3.15 -6.81
C GLU A 25 1.06 2.41 -8.05
N PRO A 26 1.11 1.06 -8.09
CA PRO A 26 1.59 0.36 -9.26
C PRO A 26 0.64 0.52 -10.46
N LEU A 27 -0.67 0.62 -10.23
CA LEU A 27 -1.65 0.81 -11.31
C LEU A 27 -1.42 2.13 -12.07
N SER A 28 -1.04 3.21 -11.37
CA SER A 28 -0.69 4.46 -12.05
C SER A 28 0.55 4.31 -12.92
N GLY A 29 1.54 3.53 -12.46
CA GLY A 29 2.71 3.15 -13.25
C GLY A 29 2.34 2.38 -14.51
N TYR A 30 1.44 1.40 -14.39
CA TYR A 30 0.97 0.61 -15.53
C TYR A 30 0.26 1.47 -16.58
N ILE A 31 -0.58 2.40 -16.15
CA ILE A 31 -1.29 3.31 -17.06
C ILE A 31 -0.31 4.23 -17.78
N VAL A 32 0.71 4.75 -17.08
CA VAL A 32 1.76 5.57 -17.69
C VAL A 32 2.56 4.76 -18.73
N VAL A 33 2.93 3.52 -18.42
CA VAL A 33 3.60 2.63 -19.39
C VAL A 33 2.71 2.39 -20.60
N ALA A 34 1.42 2.10 -20.40
CA ALA A 34 0.49 1.89 -21.49
C ALA A 34 0.37 3.13 -22.40
N GLN A 35 0.29 4.33 -21.82
CA GLN A 35 0.28 5.58 -22.57
C GLN A 35 1.57 5.76 -23.39
N ARG A 36 2.73 5.54 -22.77
CA ARG A 36 4.04 5.68 -23.44
C ARG A 36 4.24 4.65 -24.55
N LEU A 37 3.85 3.40 -24.32
CA LEU A 37 3.85 2.36 -25.35
C LEU A 37 2.93 2.71 -26.51
N TYR A 38 1.77 3.30 -26.23
CA TYR A 38 0.82 3.70 -27.26
C TYR A 38 1.34 4.87 -28.12
N THR A 39 1.94 5.90 -27.49
CA THR A 39 2.35 7.12 -28.20
C THR A 39 3.77 7.08 -28.75
N GLU A 40 4.68 6.38 -28.08
CA GLU A 40 6.12 6.35 -28.41
C GLU A 40 6.62 4.93 -28.77
N GLY A 41 5.75 3.92 -28.70
CA GLY A 41 6.01 2.58 -29.25
C GLY A 41 7.13 1.83 -28.55
N ALA A 42 7.97 1.16 -29.35
CA ALA A 42 8.99 0.22 -28.91
C ALA A 42 10.02 0.80 -27.92
N LYS A 43 10.17 2.14 -27.86
CA LYS A 43 11.05 2.84 -26.91
C LYS A 43 10.78 2.47 -25.45
N PHE A 44 9.55 2.08 -25.10
CA PHE A 44 9.17 1.70 -23.73
C PHE A 44 8.85 0.20 -23.58
N SER A 45 9.13 -0.62 -24.61
CA SER A 45 8.82 -2.05 -24.66
C SER A 45 9.83 -2.90 -23.89
N GLU A 46 9.86 -2.73 -22.57
CA GLU A 46 10.82 -3.36 -21.67
C GLU A 46 10.23 -3.62 -20.28
N GLY A 47 11.02 -4.21 -19.37
CA GLY A 47 10.60 -4.45 -17.99
C GLY A 47 10.60 -3.17 -17.13
N TRP A 48 9.59 -3.03 -16.27
CA TRP A 48 9.41 -1.88 -15.38
C TRP A 48 9.11 -2.32 -13.94
N ASN A 49 9.81 -1.72 -12.98
CA ASN A 49 9.59 -1.91 -11.55
C ASN A 49 8.77 -0.75 -10.98
N PHE A 50 7.79 -1.07 -10.13
CA PHE A 50 6.98 -0.09 -9.40
C PHE A 50 6.90 -0.50 -7.94
N GLY A 51 7.23 0.45 -7.05
CA GLY A 51 7.35 0.20 -5.63
C GLY A 51 7.29 1.48 -4.81
N PRO A 52 7.09 1.36 -3.49
CA PRO A 52 7.08 2.51 -2.60
C PRO A 52 8.48 3.12 -2.47
N ARG A 53 8.56 4.25 -1.77
CA ARG A 53 9.85 4.83 -1.38
C ARG A 53 10.56 3.92 -0.38
N ASP A 54 11.89 3.94 -0.38
CA ASP A 54 12.69 3.16 0.57
C ASP A 54 12.35 3.50 2.03
N GLU A 55 12.02 4.76 2.32
CA GLU A 55 11.62 5.24 3.64
C GLU A 55 10.27 4.69 4.15
N ASP A 56 9.43 4.20 3.24
CA ASP A 56 8.12 3.59 3.53
C ASP A 56 8.20 2.09 3.82
N ALA A 57 9.38 1.46 3.71
CA ALA A 57 9.57 0.09 4.16
C ALA A 57 9.43 0.02 5.69
N LYS A 58 8.39 -0.65 6.18
CA LYS A 58 8.09 -0.81 7.62
C LYS A 58 7.85 -2.26 8.02
N THR A 59 7.99 -2.51 9.31
CA THR A 59 7.71 -3.82 9.95
C THR A 59 6.22 -4.11 9.99
N VAL A 60 5.84 -5.38 10.03
CA VAL A 60 4.45 -5.80 10.27
C VAL A 60 3.91 -5.24 11.58
N GLU A 61 4.74 -5.17 12.63
CA GLU A 61 4.42 -4.53 13.92
C GLU A 61 3.97 -3.07 13.73
N PHE A 62 4.77 -2.27 13.02
CA PHE A 62 4.40 -0.89 12.73
C PHE A 62 3.06 -0.79 11.99
N ILE A 63 2.82 -1.68 11.02
CA ILE A 63 1.56 -1.71 10.27
C ILE A 63 0.39 -1.99 11.21
N VAL A 64 0.46 -3.06 12.00
CA VAL A 64 -0.65 -3.48 12.85
C VAL A 64 -0.91 -2.47 13.97
N ASP A 65 0.13 -1.87 14.56
CA ASP A 65 -0.01 -0.80 15.57
C ASP A 65 -0.70 0.43 15.00
N LYS A 66 -0.31 0.85 13.78
CA LYS A 66 -0.97 1.95 13.10
C LYS A 66 -2.40 1.61 12.73
N MET A 67 -2.68 0.40 12.25
CA MET A 67 -4.04 -0.01 11.93
C MET A 67 -4.92 -0.11 13.19
N VAL A 68 -4.40 -0.58 14.32
CA VAL A 68 -5.11 -0.55 15.62
C VAL A 68 -5.46 0.89 15.99
N THR A 69 -4.48 1.79 15.93
CA THR A 69 -4.69 3.20 16.26
C THR A 69 -5.74 3.85 15.36
N LEU A 70 -5.67 3.58 14.05
CA LEU A 70 -6.60 4.13 13.06
C LEU A 70 -7.99 3.50 13.16
N TRP A 71 -8.07 2.21 13.53
CA TRP A 71 -9.34 1.52 13.69
C TRP A 71 -10.07 2.00 14.95
N GLY A 72 -9.39 2.12 16.09
CA GLY A 72 -10.07 2.39 17.36
C GLY A 72 -10.89 1.18 17.82
N ASP A 73 -12.04 1.41 18.48
CA ASP A 73 -13.03 0.37 18.83
C ASP A 73 -12.42 -0.88 19.51
N ASP A 74 -11.49 -0.69 20.44
CA ASP A 74 -10.75 -1.75 21.15
C ASP A 74 -9.99 -2.74 20.25
N ALA A 75 -9.73 -2.37 18.99
CA ALA A 75 -8.89 -3.14 18.09
C ALA A 75 -7.54 -3.43 18.75
N SER A 76 -7.10 -4.68 18.63
CA SER A 76 -5.86 -5.11 19.24
C SER A 76 -5.30 -6.31 18.48
N TRP A 77 -4.03 -6.59 18.75
CA TRP A 77 -3.33 -7.72 18.17
C TRP A 77 -2.48 -8.40 19.23
N LEU A 78 -2.14 -9.66 18.97
CA LEU A 78 -1.28 -10.48 19.82
C LEU A 78 -0.26 -11.23 18.97
N LEU A 79 0.90 -11.52 19.55
CA LEU A 79 1.88 -12.41 18.95
C LEU A 79 1.42 -13.86 19.13
N ASP A 80 1.58 -14.72 18.13
CA ASP A 80 1.24 -16.14 18.23
C ASP A 80 2.08 -16.92 19.26
N GLY A 81 3.17 -16.34 19.75
CA GLY A 81 4.05 -16.93 20.75
C GLY A 81 5.03 -17.95 20.19
N GLU A 82 5.07 -18.15 18.88
CA GLU A 82 5.99 -19.05 18.21
C GLU A 82 7.28 -18.32 17.80
N ASN A 83 8.41 -19.04 17.80
CA ASN A 83 9.67 -18.47 17.35
C ASN A 83 9.78 -18.60 15.83
N HIS A 84 9.50 -17.52 15.12
CA HIS A 84 9.66 -17.47 13.66
C HIS A 84 11.08 -17.02 13.30
N PRO A 85 11.74 -17.68 12.34
CA PRO A 85 13.09 -17.29 11.94
C PRO A 85 13.10 -15.84 11.43
N HIS A 86 14.11 -15.08 11.83
CA HIS A 86 14.37 -13.77 11.23
C HIS A 86 14.66 -13.95 9.74
N GLU A 87 13.81 -13.39 8.88
CA GLU A 87 14.12 -13.28 7.45
C GLU A 87 15.32 -12.34 7.30
N ALA A 88 16.46 -12.91 6.91
CA ALA A 88 17.72 -12.19 6.86
C ALA A 88 17.73 -11.02 5.84
N HIS A 89 16.89 -11.08 4.80
CA HIS A 89 16.84 -10.06 3.73
C HIS A 89 15.41 -9.74 3.32
N TYR A 90 15.02 -8.46 3.39
CA TYR A 90 13.77 -7.99 2.78
C TYR A 90 14.03 -7.70 1.29
N LEU A 91 13.20 -8.26 0.41
CA LEU A 91 13.26 -8.02 -1.02
C LEU A 91 12.66 -6.64 -1.33
N LYS A 92 13.40 -5.79 -2.04
CA LYS A 92 12.91 -4.52 -2.57
C LYS A 92 13.23 -4.39 -4.06
N LEU A 93 12.42 -3.62 -4.76
CA LEU A 93 12.64 -3.29 -6.17
C LEU A 93 13.30 -1.92 -6.27
N ASP A 94 14.36 -1.83 -7.08
CA ASP A 94 14.87 -0.54 -7.52
C ASP A 94 13.94 0.02 -8.62
N CYS A 95 13.30 1.15 -8.31
CA CYS A 95 12.35 1.83 -9.18
C CYS A 95 12.96 3.06 -9.88
N SER A 96 14.29 3.25 -9.81
CA SER A 96 15.00 4.39 -10.40
C SER A 96 14.72 4.55 -11.90
N LYS A 97 14.56 3.43 -12.62
CA LYS A 97 14.20 3.45 -14.04
C LYS A 97 12.84 4.09 -14.31
N ALA A 98 11.80 3.71 -13.56
CA ALA A 98 10.46 4.28 -13.69
C ALA A 98 10.48 5.77 -13.35
N ASN A 99 11.20 6.16 -12.29
CA ASN A 99 11.38 7.56 -11.91
C ASN A 99 12.03 8.37 -13.04
N MET A 100 13.17 7.91 -13.55
CA MET A 100 13.98 8.68 -14.51
C MET A 100 13.36 8.73 -15.91
N GLN A 101 12.78 7.62 -16.39
CA GLN A 101 12.35 7.50 -17.78
C GLN A 101 10.85 7.74 -17.98
N LEU A 102 10.01 7.48 -16.98
CA LEU A 102 8.57 7.73 -17.04
C LEU A 102 8.15 9.00 -16.28
N GLY A 103 9.02 9.54 -15.41
CA GLY A 103 8.63 10.55 -14.44
C GLY A 103 7.62 10.03 -13.42
N TRP A 104 7.52 8.71 -13.26
CA TRP A 104 6.59 8.08 -12.33
C TRP A 104 7.15 8.16 -10.92
N HIS A 105 6.32 8.52 -9.94
CA HIS A 105 6.70 8.54 -8.53
C HIS A 105 5.50 8.13 -7.68
N PRO A 106 5.71 7.40 -6.55
CA PRO A 106 4.64 7.08 -5.62
C PRO A 106 4.10 8.34 -4.95
N ARG A 107 2.78 8.39 -4.75
CA ARG A 107 2.06 9.59 -4.29
C ARG A 107 1.75 9.58 -2.80
N TRP A 108 1.30 8.45 -2.28
CA TRP A 108 0.88 8.29 -0.89
C TRP A 108 1.93 7.53 -0.08
N GLY A 109 2.36 8.17 1.01
CA GLY A 109 3.17 7.48 2.01
C GLY A 109 2.37 6.40 2.74
N LEU A 110 3.06 5.52 3.45
CA LEU A 110 2.44 4.37 4.09
C LEU A 110 1.36 4.75 5.12
N THR A 111 1.59 5.80 5.92
CA THR A 111 0.60 6.24 6.93
C THR A 111 -0.70 6.71 6.28
N GLU A 112 -0.64 7.42 5.15
CA GLU A 112 -1.82 7.84 4.41
C GLU A 112 -2.55 6.63 3.81
N THR A 113 -1.78 5.71 3.22
CA THR A 113 -2.29 4.44 2.68
C THR A 113 -3.10 3.66 3.72
N LEU A 114 -2.56 3.49 4.94
CA LEU A 114 -3.26 2.79 6.02
C LEU A 114 -4.54 3.52 6.47
N GLY A 115 -4.49 4.85 6.55
CA GLY A 115 -5.67 5.66 6.88
C GLY A 115 -6.79 5.50 5.86
N ARG A 116 -6.45 5.49 4.57
CA ARG A 116 -7.38 5.25 3.47
C ARG A 116 -7.98 3.84 3.51
N ILE A 117 -7.15 2.81 3.73
CA ILE A 117 -7.62 1.42 3.89
C ILE A 117 -8.65 1.30 5.01
N VAL A 118 -8.35 1.85 6.20
CA VAL A 118 -9.27 1.79 7.35
C VAL A 118 -10.58 2.53 7.05
N LYS A 119 -10.49 3.73 6.45
CA LYS A 119 -11.67 4.52 6.06
C LYS A 119 -12.53 3.78 5.05
N TRP A 120 -11.94 3.21 4.00
CA TRP A 120 -12.64 2.46 2.97
C TRP A 120 -13.34 1.22 3.55
N HIS A 121 -12.66 0.49 4.43
CA HIS A 121 -13.23 -0.72 5.05
C HIS A 121 -14.37 -0.38 6.02
N LYS A 122 -14.26 0.71 6.79
CA LYS A 122 -15.34 1.19 7.67
C LYS A 122 -16.56 1.67 6.87
N ALA A 123 -16.36 2.31 5.72
CA ALA A 123 -17.46 2.70 4.82
C ALA A 123 -18.23 1.46 4.32
N TRP A 124 -17.50 0.40 3.96
CA TRP A 124 -18.11 -0.86 3.55
C TRP A 124 -18.94 -1.51 4.66
N ILE A 125 -18.41 -1.58 5.89
CA ILE A 125 -19.14 -2.12 7.05
C ILE A 125 -20.44 -1.36 7.33
N ARG A 126 -20.43 -0.04 7.14
CA ARG A 126 -21.61 0.83 7.33
C ARG A 126 -22.64 0.72 6.21
N GLY A 127 -22.37 -0.06 5.16
CA GLY A 127 -23.25 -0.18 4.00
C GLY A 127 -23.25 1.07 3.11
N GLU A 128 -22.18 1.86 3.11
CA GLU A 128 -22.02 2.97 2.18
C GLU A 128 -21.91 2.47 0.73
N ASP A 129 -22.21 3.33 -0.25
CA ASP A 129 -22.04 3.00 -1.66
C ASP A 129 -20.54 2.91 -2.01
N MET A 130 -20.04 1.69 -2.07
CA MET A 130 -18.63 1.43 -2.32
C MET A 130 -18.19 1.76 -3.75
N LEU A 131 -19.10 1.89 -4.71
CA LEU A 131 -18.77 2.40 -6.03
C LEU A 131 -18.42 3.90 -5.93
N ILE A 132 -19.21 4.66 -5.17
CA ILE A 132 -18.93 6.09 -4.92
C ILE A 132 -17.62 6.25 -4.13
N CYS A 133 -17.43 5.49 -3.05
CA CYS A 133 -16.21 5.55 -2.24
C CYS A 133 -14.96 5.19 -3.05
N SER A 134 -15.00 4.12 -3.85
CA SER A 134 -13.87 3.70 -4.67
C SER A 134 -13.57 4.69 -5.80
N LYS A 135 -14.60 5.28 -6.44
CA LYS A 135 -14.41 6.36 -7.42
C LYS A 135 -13.76 7.59 -6.79
N ARG A 136 -14.16 7.95 -5.57
CA ARG A 136 -13.54 9.05 -4.83
C ARG A 136 -12.08 8.74 -4.53
N GLU A 137 -11.75 7.52 -4.11
CA GLU A 137 -10.37 7.11 -3.83
C GLU A 137 -9.46 7.25 -5.07
N ILE A 138 -9.97 6.88 -6.25
CA ILE A 138 -9.27 7.10 -7.53
C ILE A 138 -9.09 8.59 -7.81
N SER A 139 -10.14 9.39 -7.65
CA SER A 139 -10.09 10.85 -7.86
C SER A 139 -9.08 11.52 -6.93
N ASP A 140 -9.09 11.16 -5.64
CA ASP A 140 -8.15 11.67 -4.64
C ASP A 140 -6.72 11.33 -5.04
N TYR A 141 -6.46 10.08 -5.45
CA TYR A 141 -5.13 9.66 -5.90
C TYR A 141 -4.66 10.46 -7.12
N MET A 142 -5.55 10.68 -8.10
CA MET A 142 -5.24 11.46 -9.30
C MET A 142 -4.92 12.93 -8.99
N SER A 143 -5.53 13.50 -7.95
CA SER A 143 -5.28 14.87 -7.50
C SER A 143 -4.08 15.03 -6.55
N ALA A 144 -3.60 13.92 -5.96
CA ALA A 144 -2.48 13.96 -5.03
C ALA A 144 -1.18 14.34 -5.76
N THR A 145 -0.52 15.37 -5.26
CA THR A 145 0.81 15.77 -5.74
C THR A 145 1.87 14.87 -5.14
N THR A 146 2.83 14.44 -5.96
CA THR A 146 4.05 13.79 -5.49
C THR A 146 4.77 14.72 -4.53
N ARG A 147 4.91 14.33 -3.26
CA ARG A 147 5.69 15.08 -2.25
C ARG A 147 7.18 14.86 -2.40
#